data_AF-A0A7X6SN87-F1
#
_entry.id   AF-A0A7X6SN87-F1
#
_cell.length_a   1.000
_cell.length_b   1.000
_cell.length_c   1.000
_cell.angle_alpha   90.00
_cell.angle_beta   90.00
_cell.angle_gamma   90.00
#
_symmetry.space_group_name_H-M   'P 1'
#
loop_
_entity.id
_entity.type
_entity.pdbx_description
1 polymer ?
#
loop_
_entity_poly.entity_id
_entity_poly.type
_entity_poly.pdbx_seq_one_letter_code
_entity_poly.pdbx_strand_id
1 'polypeptide(L)'
;MTEIIWDKEDYRELTRSWNQALCSRFENVFSNLREMNEITERDLTEMVYEYSMGLMQAWYKEPSPSAGLSNAEFIRQIEDMDELINLAATMSVYGDMLVPDLVVDKLMGFGQDSMDAMVREIMRVDFEAGEEPIEPVLNDYLSDFIILPGATSEAEDAGVANEPAGKAAAEALKDAPEMEPGDEQKDASKESSEDAQPAEEPPEPETEDIDFTACESQAPQRVAASFLSLIANPSSVAYIPLIVEKAAATNVLDFYIEEAIIGFLPVTGHNSPDWMMSWLDNVIETRGDLRNHAIIHVVMLAIASANHAGDTAGVLALLVRALDFMEMKAPGARALAQLGDQRAIPFLSVRLQNYQSETDEETWHEFTSAIRQLGGKVDPAEHPARFH
;
A
#
# COMPACT_ATOMS: atom_id res chain seq x y z
N MET A 1 2.46 24.75 -20.13
CA MET A 1 2.83 24.84 -18.71
C MET A 1 1.64 24.31 -17.95
N THR A 2 1.76 23.09 -17.43
CA THR A 2 0.77 22.46 -16.56
C THR A 2 0.78 23.20 -15.23
N GLU A 3 -0.39 23.51 -14.69
CA GLU A 3 -0.53 24.13 -13.38
C GLU A 3 0.00 23.17 -12.30
N ILE A 4 0.87 23.66 -11.41
CA ILE A 4 1.44 22.86 -10.33
C ILE A 4 0.40 22.83 -9.21
N ILE A 5 -0.21 21.67 -8.99
CA ILE A 5 -1.30 21.47 -8.00
C ILE A 5 -0.79 21.09 -6.60
N TRP A 6 0.50 20.80 -6.45
CA TRP A 6 1.10 20.24 -5.23
C TRP A 6 1.99 21.22 -4.45
N ASP A 7 2.20 22.44 -4.93
CA ASP A 7 3.12 23.44 -4.36
C ASP A 7 2.35 24.56 -3.63
N LYS A 8 1.64 24.19 -2.56
CA LYS A 8 1.02 25.14 -1.63
C LYS A 8 1.70 25.06 -0.28
N GLU A 9 2.29 26.16 0.18
CA GLU A 9 3.10 26.17 1.40
C GLU A 9 2.31 25.74 2.64
N ASP A 10 1.08 26.24 2.81
CA ASP A 10 0.22 25.85 3.95
C ASP A 10 -0.05 24.33 3.99
N TYR A 11 -0.11 23.68 2.82
CA TYR A 11 -0.31 22.23 2.72
C TYR A 11 0.99 21.45 2.91
N ARG A 12 2.14 22.03 2.53
CA ARG A 12 3.46 21.45 2.83
C ARG A 12 3.69 21.39 4.33
N GLU A 13 3.40 22.47 5.06
CA GLU A 13 3.53 22.49 6.52
C GLU A 13 2.61 21.46 7.18
N LEU A 14 1.36 21.36 6.74
CA LEU A 14 0.44 20.33 7.21
C LEU A 14 0.98 18.90 6.92
N THR A 15 1.54 18.70 5.73
CA THR A 15 2.12 17.41 5.33
C THR A 15 3.38 17.07 6.14
N ARG A 16 4.25 18.04 6.44
CA ARG A 16 5.40 17.85 7.33
C ARG A 16 4.94 17.44 8.73
N SER A 17 3.91 18.11 9.27
CA SER A 17 3.32 17.73 10.56
C SER A 17 2.76 16.30 10.54
N TRP A 18 2.10 15.91 9.45
CA TRP A 18 1.63 14.54 9.26
C TRP A 18 2.77 13.52 9.26
N ASN A 19 3.82 13.76 8.48
CA ASN A 19 4.99 12.87 8.43
C ASN A 19 5.69 12.76 9.78
N GLN A 20 5.89 13.88 10.47
CA GLN A 20 6.49 13.89 11.82
C GLN A 20 5.64 13.07 12.79
N ALA A 21 4.31 13.26 12.77
CA ALA A 21 3.40 12.50 13.61
C ALA A 21 3.46 10.99 13.31
N LEU A 22 3.59 10.59 12.04
CA LEU A 22 3.78 9.19 11.67
C LEU A 22 5.15 8.65 12.12
N CYS A 23 6.25 9.33 11.78
CA CYS A 23 7.62 8.89 12.09
C CYS A 23 7.85 8.71 13.59
N SER A 24 7.56 9.73 14.40
CA SER A 24 7.74 9.67 15.87
C SER A 24 6.93 8.55 16.52
N ARG A 25 5.89 8.08 15.84
CA ARG A 25 4.98 7.07 16.36
C ARG A 25 5.29 5.67 15.84
N PHE A 26 5.76 5.53 14.60
CA PHE A 26 6.41 4.29 14.15
C PHE A 26 7.64 3.97 14.99
N GLU A 27 8.45 4.96 15.34
CA GLU A 27 9.57 4.79 16.27
C GLU A 27 9.11 4.22 17.62
N ASN A 28 7.96 4.68 18.14
CA ASN A 28 7.35 4.12 19.35
C ASN A 28 6.89 2.67 19.14
N VAL A 29 6.22 2.36 18.03
CA VAL A 29 5.81 0.99 17.69
C VAL A 29 7.04 0.09 17.63
N PHE A 30 8.06 0.44 16.86
CA PHE A 30 9.28 -0.36 16.74
C PHE A 30 10.05 -0.46 18.05
N SER A 31 10.04 0.57 18.90
CA SER A 31 10.62 0.49 20.25
C SER A 31 9.89 -0.53 21.10
N ASN A 32 8.55 -0.52 21.09
CA ASN A 32 7.75 -1.52 21.79
C ASN A 32 7.95 -2.94 21.22
N LEU A 33 8.07 -3.08 19.89
CA LEU A 33 8.36 -4.36 19.25
C LEU A 33 9.73 -4.91 19.67
N ARG A 34 10.75 -4.05 19.84
CA ARG A 34 12.08 -4.43 20.32
C ARG A 34 12.08 -4.92 21.78
N GLU A 35 11.07 -4.56 22.56
CA GLU A 35 10.90 -5.05 23.94
C GLU A 35 10.21 -6.44 23.99
N MET A 36 9.64 -6.90 22.88
CA MET A 36 9.00 -8.22 22.79
C MET A 36 10.01 -9.29 22.39
N ASN A 37 10.05 -10.38 23.17
CA ASN A 37 10.99 -11.49 22.90
C ASN A 37 10.56 -12.39 21.73
N GLU A 38 9.25 -12.46 21.43
CA GLU A 38 8.68 -13.23 20.31
C GLU A 38 7.44 -12.48 19.79
N ILE A 39 7.30 -12.34 18.47
CA ILE A 39 6.17 -11.73 17.78
C ILE A 39 5.72 -12.67 16.67
N THR A 40 4.42 -12.92 16.58
CA THR A 40 3.84 -13.55 15.39
C THR A 40 3.52 -12.49 14.33
N GLU A 41 3.44 -12.91 13.06
CA GLU A 41 2.99 -12.02 11.96
C GLU A 41 1.62 -11.38 12.23
N ARG A 42 0.73 -12.12 12.90
CA ARG A 42 -0.58 -11.61 13.31
C ARG A 42 -0.47 -10.52 14.37
N ASP A 43 0.37 -10.72 15.39
CA ASP A 43 0.61 -9.73 16.44
C ASP A 43 1.23 -8.46 15.86
N LEU A 44 2.18 -8.61 14.92
CA LEU A 44 2.76 -7.48 14.20
C LEU A 44 1.71 -6.71 13.41
N THR A 45 0.85 -7.42 12.68
CA THR A 45 -0.22 -6.81 11.88
C THR A 45 -1.24 -6.09 12.76
N GLU A 46 -1.73 -6.74 13.82
CA GLU A 46 -2.68 -6.16 14.77
C GLU A 46 -2.08 -4.93 15.47
N MET A 47 -0.81 -5.01 15.92
CA MET A 47 -0.13 -3.85 16.52
C MET A 47 0.05 -2.72 15.52
N VAL A 48 0.61 -2.95 14.34
CA VAL A 48 0.81 -1.90 13.34
C VAL A 48 -0.53 -1.25 12.98
N TYR A 49 -1.60 -2.03 12.83
CA TYR A 49 -2.94 -1.54 12.52
C TYR A 49 -3.57 -0.73 13.67
N GLU A 50 -3.66 -1.28 14.88
CA GLU A 50 -4.27 -0.60 16.02
C GLU A 50 -3.51 0.68 16.38
N TYR A 51 -2.17 0.61 16.38
CA TYR A 51 -1.36 1.78 16.63
C TYR A 51 -1.61 2.81 15.53
N SER A 52 -1.42 2.47 14.24
CA SER A 52 -1.60 3.41 13.11
C SER A 52 -2.93 4.16 13.16
N MET A 53 -4.05 3.47 13.39
CA MET A 53 -5.37 4.10 13.53
C MET A 53 -5.44 5.09 14.71
N GLY A 54 -4.88 4.74 15.86
CA GLY A 54 -4.77 5.63 17.01
C GLY A 54 -3.89 6.85 16.73
N LEU A 55 -2.85 6.70 15.90
CA LEU A 55 -1.95 7.80 15.51
C LEU A 55 -2.69 8.84 14.67
N MET A 56 -3.44 8.39 13.66
CA MET A 56 -4.20 9.29 12.78
C MET A 56 -5.19 10.12 13.59
N GLN A 57 -5.93 9.47 14.51
CA GLN A 57 -6.90 10.15 15.37
C GLN A 57 -6.29 11.18 16.32
N ALA A 58 -5.06 10.96 16.75
CA ALA A 58 -4.36 11.90 17.62
C ALA A 58 -3.84 13.11 16.84
N TRP A 59 -3.23 12.89 15.66
CA TRP A 59 -2.79 13.96 14.77
C TRP A 59 -3.94 14.89 14.37
N TYR A 60 -5.15 14.34 14.16
CA TYR A 60 -6.34 15.12 13.88
C TYR A 60 -6.72 16.15 14.95
N LYS A 61 -6.30 15.95 16.20
CA LYS A 61 -6.56 16.85 17.33
C LYS A 61 -5.44 17.87 17.55
N GLU A 62 -4.28 17.67 16.93
CA GLU A 62 -3.15 18.59 17.00
C GLU A 62 -3.49 19.89 16.27
N PRO A 63 -2.95 21.04 16.71
CA PRO A 63 -3.18 22.31 16.05
C PRO A 63 -2.55 22.32 14.66
N SER A 64 -3.34 22.78 13.68
CA SER A 64 -2.91 23.06 12.33
C SER A 64 -1.84 24.15 12.32
N PRO A 65 -0.72 23.94 11.61
CA PRO A 65 0.35 24.94 11.49
C PRO A 65 -0.13 26.31 11.00
N SER A 66 -1.15 26.33 10.14
CA SER A 66 -1.54 27.51 9.36
C SER A 66 -2.83 28.20 9.81
N ALA A 67 -3.69 27.52 10.59
CA ALA A 67 -5.06 28.00 10.81
C ALA A 67 -5.46 28.24 12.28
N GLY A 68 -4.63 27.86 13.26
CA GLY A 68 -5.00 27.94 14.69
C GLY A 68 -6.22 27.09 15.09
N LEU A 69 -6.63 26.18 14.20
CA LEU A 69 -7.67 25.15 14.38
C LEU A 69 -6.99 23.81 14.61
N SER A 70 -7.72 22.75 14.96
CA SER A 70 -7.17 21.40 14.84
C SER A 70 -7.00 20.99 13.37
N ASN A 71 -6.08 20.06 13.09
CA ASN A 71 -5.85 19.52 11.74
C ASN A 71 -7.15 19.01 11.10
N ALA A 72 -7.99 18.30 11.85
CA ALA A 72 -9.26 17.82 11.34
C ALA A 72 -10.27 18.94 11.06
N GLU A 73 -10.32 19.99 11.88
CA GLU A 73 -11.18 21.15 11.62
C GLU A 73 -10.74 21.90 10.37
N PHE A 74 -9.42 22.10 10.20
CA PHE A 74 -8.85 22.70 8.99
C PHE A 74 -9.27 21.92 7.73
N ILE A 75 -9.03 20.61 7.70
CA ILE A 75 -9.40 19.75 6.56
C ILE A 75 -10.92 19.78 6.32
N ARG A 76 -11.73 19.75 7.38
CA ARG A 76 -13.20 19.80 7.27
C ARG A 76 -13.73 21.09 6.69
N GLN A 77 -13.03 22.21 6.83
CA GLN A 77 -13.46 23.49 6.25
C GLN A 77 -13.20 23.62 4.75
N ILE A 78 -12.41 22.73 4.14
CA ILE A 78 -12.15 22.76 2.70
C ILE A 78 -13.38 22.26 1.92
N GLU A 79 -14.27 23.16 1.51
CA GLU A 79 -15.50 22.81 0.77
C GLU A 79 -15.31 22.71 -0.75
N ASP A 80 -14.19 23.22 -1.26
CA ASP A 80 -13.88 23.20 -2.67
C ASP A 80 -13.12 21.92 -3.05
N MET A 81 -13.59 21.24 -4.11
CA MET A 81 -13.02 19.97 -4.55
C MET A 81 -11.59 20.13 -5.09
N ASP A 82 -11.33 21.21 -5.83
CA ASP A 82 -10.00 21.47 -6.42
C ASP A 82 -8.99 21.77 -5.31
N GLU A 83 -9.39 22.48 -4.25
CA GLU A 83 -8.58 22.67 -3.04
C GLU A 83 -8.25 21.35 -2.32
N LEU A 84 -9.21 20.42 -2.20
CA LEU A 84 -8.94 19.09 -1.63
C LEU A 84 -8.01 18.25 -2.52
N ILE A 85 -8.15 18.33 -3.83
CA ILE A 85 -7.25 17.66 -4.78
C ILE A 85 -5.84 18.22 -4.64
N ASN A 86 -5.69 19.54 -4.52
CA ASN A 86 -4.40 20.18 -4.29
C ASN A 86 -3.77 19.69 -2.97
N LEU A 87 -4.55 19.62 -1.89
CA LEU A 87 -4.07 19.09 -0.62
C LEU A 87 -3.61 17.64 -0.75
N ALA A 88 -4.44 16.78 -1.36
CA ALA A 88 -4.09 15.37 -1.57
C ALA A 88 -2.82 15.25 -2.43
N ALA A 89 -2.70 16.03 -3.51
CA ALA A 89 -1.52 16.04 -4.37
C ALA A 89 -0.25 16.50 -3.62
N THR A 90 -0.33 17.57 -2.81
CA THR A 90 0.78 17.98 -1.93
C THR A 90 1.17 16.84 -0.99
N MET A 91 0.19 16.18 -0.37
CA MET A 91 0.44 15.03 0.50
C MET A 91 1.04 13.84 -0.25
N SER A 92 0.74 13.63 -1.53
CA SER A 92 1.36 12.58 -2.35
C SER A 92 2.84 12.86 -2.67
N VAL A 93 3.23 14.13 -2.79
CA VAL A 93 4.61 14.53 -3.12
C VAL A 93 5.48 14.55 -1.88
N TYR A 94 5.01 15.20 -0.81
CA TYR A 94 5.80 15.41 0.39
C TYR A 94 5.54 14.38 1.47
N GLY A 95 4.46 13.61 1.37
CA GLY A 95 4.17 12.53 2.28
C GLY A 95 5.04 11.31 1.99
N ASP A 96 5.60 10.72 3.03
CA ASP A 96 6.27 9.42 2.95
C ASP A 96 5.27 8.25 2.94
N MET A 97 4.00 8.54 3.24
CA MET A 97 2.94 7.56 3.52
C MET A 97 1.60 7.99 2.90
N LEU A 98 0.59 7.13 3.06
CA LEU A 98 -0.78 7.30 2.57
C LEU A 98 -1.39 8.67 2.92
N VAL A 99 -2.24 9.18 2.01
CA VAL A 99 -3.07 10.37 2.26
C VAL A 99 -4.02 10.08 3.43
N PRO A 100 -4.18 10.99 4.41
CA PRO A 100 -5.02 10.74 5.59
C PRO A 100 -6.46 10.40 5.22
N ASP A 101 -7.06 9.46 5.94
CA ASP A 101 -8.43 8.96 5.70
C ASP A 101 -9.47 10.08 5.67
N LEU A 102 -9.34 11.13 6.47
CA LEU A 102 -10.25 12.28 6.45
C LEU A 102 -10.21 13.05 5.12
N VAL A 103 -9.03 13.18 4.48
CA VAL A 103 -8.91 13.82 3.16
C VAL A 103 -9.55 12.92 2.11
N VAL A 104 -9.32 11.61 2.19
CA VAL A 104 -9.92 10.61 1.30
C VAL A 104 -11.44 10.62 1.41
N ASP A 105 -11.98 10.52 2.62
CA ASP A 105 -13.43 10.54 2.89
C ASP A 105 -14.09 11.80 2.33
N LYS A 106 -13.43 12.95 2.48
CA LYS A 106 -13.94 14.21 1.91
C LYS A 106 -13.93 14.20 0.39
N LEU A 107 -12.85 13.74 -0.25
CA LEU A 107 -12.81 13.58 -1.70
C LEU A 107 -13.90 12.63 -2.18
N MET A 108 -14.09 11.49 -1.52
CA MET A 108 -15.14 10.52 -1.86
C MET A 108 -16.55 11.08 -1.64
N GLY A 109 -16.71 12.07 -0.75
CA GLY A 109 -17.95 12.81 -0.55
C GLY A 109 -18.45 13.57 -1.80
N PHE A 110 -17.56 13.89 -2.75
CA PHE A 110 -17.93 14.48 -4.05
C PHE A 110 -18.35 13.42 -5.09
N GLY A 111 -18.24 12.14 -4.78
CA GLY A 111 -18.70 11.04 -5.63
C GLY A 111 -17.92 10.93 -6.94
N GLN A 112 -18.64 10.86 -8.07
CA GLN A 112 -18.03 10.64 -9.38
C GLN A 112 -17.15 11.80 -9.83
N ASP A 113 -17.50 13.04 -9.46
CA ASP A 113 -16.80 14.24 -9.92
C ASP A 113 -15.35 14.27 -9.42
N SER A 114 -15.09 13.83 -8.18
CA SER A 114 -13.73 13.74 -7.65
C SER A 114 -12.94 12.58 -8.27
N MET A 115 -13.58 11.44 -8.57
CA MET A 115 -12.95 10.36 -9.31
C MET A 115 -12.53 10.82 -10.72
N ASP A 116 -13.43 11.49 -11.45
CA ASP A 116 -13.12 12.04 -12.78
C ASP A 116 -11.99 13.08 -12.72
N ALA A 117 -11.95 13.91 -11.68
CA ALA A 117 -10.89 14.88 -11.49
C ALA A 117 -9.54 14.22 -11.17
N MET A 118 -9.50 13.24 -10.26
CA MET A 118 -8.27 12.47 -9.98
C MET A 118 -7.78 11.70 -11.21
N VAL A 119 -8.68 11.06 -11.97
CA VAL A 119 -8.34 10.39 -13.24
C VAL A 119 -7.79 11.38 -14.25
N ARG A 120 -8.35 12.59 -14.33
CA ARG A 120 -7.80 13.64 -15.21
C ARG A 120 -6.35 13.99 -14.85
N GLU A 121 -6.02 14.08 -13.57
CA GLU A 121 -4.63 14.32 -13.13
C GLU A 121 -3.72 13.14 -13.45
N ILE A 122 -4.14 11.90 -13.15
CA ILE A 122 -3.41 10.67 -13.55
C ILE A 122 -3.13 10.68 -15.06
N MET A 123 -4.13 11.05 -15.86
CA MET A 123 -4.03 11.03 -17.30
C MET A 123 -3.19 12.16 -17.90
N ARG A 124 -2.83 13.19 -17.13
CA ARG A 124 -1.89 14.25 -17.56
C ARG A 124 -0.42 13.86 -17.42
N VAL A 125 -0.11 12.91 -16.56
CA VAL A 125 1.27 12.50 -16.22
C VAL A 125 1.84 11.58 -17.28
N ASP A 126 3.14 11.66 -17.56
CA ASP A 126 3.80 10.66 -18.40
C ASP A 126 4.03 9.38 -17.61
N PHE A 127 3.59 8.24 -18.13
CA PHE A 127 3.76 6.94 -17.49
C PHE A 127 5.11 6.31 -17.79
N GLU A 128 5.85 6.85 -18.77
CA GLU A 128 7.20 6.36 -19.09
C GLU A 128 8.16 6.69 -17.95
N ALA A 129 9.01 5.73 -17.59
CA ALA A 129 10.12 5.95 -16.67
C ALA A 129 11.05 7.08 -17.15
N GLY A 130 11.44 7.96 -16.24
CA GLY A 130 12.50 8.95 -16.47
C GLY A 130 13.90 8.32 -16.50
N GLU A 131 14.94 9.16 -16.64
CA GLU A 131 16.34 8.72 -16.54
C GLU A 131 16.64 8.26 -15.09
N GLU A 132 16.89 6.96 -14.94
CA GLU A 132 17.26 6.16 -13.76
C GLU A 132 16.28 6.19 -12.56
N PRO A 133 15.76 5.02 -12.13
CA PRO A 133 15.01 4.94 -10.89
C PRO A 133 15.95 5.25 -9.72
N ILE A 134 15.52 6.15 -8.84
CA ILE A 134 16.13 6.31 -7.53
C ILE A 134 15.73 5.05 -6.76
N GLU A 135 16.65 4.08 -6.65
CA GLU A 135 16.41 2.92 -5.79
C GLU A 135 16.04 3.43 -4.39
N PRO A 136 14.89 3.02 -3.83
CA PRO A 136 14.56 3.37 -2.46
C PRO A 136 15.67 2.83 -1.58
N VAL A 137 16.37 3.72 -0.88
CA VAL A 137 17.36 3.33 0.14
C VAL A 137 16.59 2.79 1.34
N LEU A 138 16.10 1.55 1.21
CA LEU A 138 15.64 0.73 2.33
C LEU A 138 16.89 0.28 3.11
N ASN A 139 17.53 1.24 3.79
CA ASN A 139 18.56 0.93 4.77
C ASN A 139 17.96 -0.02 5.80
N ASP A 140 18.51 -1.23 5.94
CA ASP A 140 18.66 -2.16 7.09
C ASP A 140 17.63 -2.17 8.27
N TYR A 141 16.49 -1.48 8.22
CA TYR A 141 15.56 -1.35 9.35
C TYR A 141 14.96 -2.69 9.81
N LEU A 142 14.91 -3.67 8.91
CA LEU A 142 14.37 -5.01 9.15
C LEU A 142 15.45 -6.10 9.28
N SER A 143 16.74 -5.79 9.13
CA SER A 143 17.81 -6.80 9.24
C SER A 143 17.93 -7.41 10.64
N ASP A 144 17.34 -6.76 11.65
CA ASP A 144 17.44 -7.15 13.06
C ASP A 144 16.31 -8.07 13.56
N PHE A 145 15.32 -8.41 12.72
CA PHE A 145 14.15 -9.17 13.17
C PHE A 145 14.04 -10.55 12.48
N ILE A 146 13.70 -11.58 13.27
CA ILE A 146 13.26 -12.88 12.76
C ILE A 146 11.74 -12.92 12.86
N ILE A 147 11.04 -12.79 11.74
CA ILE A 147 9.58 -12.96 11.68
C ILE A 147 9.28 -14.46 11.64
N LEU A 148 8.59 -14.97 12.66
CA LEU A 148 8.14 -16.36 12.68
C LEU A 148 6.88 -16.51 11.82
N PRO A 149 6.84 -17.43 10.84
CA PRO A 149 5.66 -17.65 10.02
C PRO A 149 4.47 -18.06 10.90
N GLY A 150 3.33 -17.38 10.72
CA GLY A 150 2.11 -17.68 11.47
C GLY A 150 1.62 -19.11 11.19
N ALA A 151 1.23 -19.84 12.25
CA ALA A 151 0.57 -21.12 12.09
C ALA A 151 -0.78 -20.91 11.38
N THR A 152 -0.96 -21.48 10.19
CA THR A 152 -2.26 -21.55 9.53
C THR A 152 -3.24 -22.25 10.46
N SER A 153 -4.36 -21.61 10.77
CA SER A 153 -5.39 -22.16 11.65
C SER A 153 -6.10 -23.35 10.97
N GLU A 154 -5.49 -24.54 11.02
CA GLU A 154 -6.17 -25.82 10.81
C GLU A 154 -7.02 -26.16 12.06
N ALA A 155 -8.02 -25.34 12.38
CA ALA A 155 -8.93 -25.61 13.50
C ALA A 155 -10.25 -24.83 13.46
N GLU A 156 -10.88 -24.67 12.29
CA GLU A 156 -12.30 -24.29 12.21
C GLU A 156 -13.06 -25.20 11.24
N ASP A 157 -12.97 -26.51 11.47
CA ASP A 157 -13.96 -27.49 10.99
C ASP A 157 -14.51 -28.27 12.19
N ALA A 158 -15.30 -27.57 13.01
CA ALA A 158 -16.23 -28.17 13.95
C ALA A 158 -17.48 -27.31 13.98
N GLY A 159 -18.48 -27.71 13.19
CA GLY A 159 -19.74 -26.99 13.01
C GLY A 159 -20.40 -26.54 14.31
N VAL A 160 -20.55 -25.23 14.44
CA VAL A 160 -21.49 -24.58 15.36
C VAL A 160 -22.24 -23.53 14.55
N ALA A 161 -23.57 -23.56 14.63
CA ALA A 161 -24.46 -22.69 13.88
C ALA A 161 -24.25 -21.21 14.23
N ASN A 162 -24.03 -20.38 13.19
CA ASN A 162 -23.95 -18.93 13.30
C ASN A 162 -25.34 -18.31 13.51
N GLU A 163 -25.58 -17.72 14.68
CA GLU A 163 -26.51 -16.59 14.84
C GLU A 163 -25.70 -15.27 14.80
N PRO A 164 -26.23 -14.20 14.18
CA PRO A 164 -25.45 -12.98 13.95
C PRO A 164 -25.32 -12.13 15.22
N ALA A 165 -24.07 -11.95 15.67
CA ALA A 165 -23.68 -11.02 16.72
C ALA A 165 -23.74 -9.57 16.22
N GLY A 166 -24.95 -9.01 16.20
CA GLY A 166 -25.21 -7.60 15.90
C GLY A 166 -26.16 -7.01 16.93
N LYS A 167 -25.78 -6.97 18.21
CA LYS A 167 -26.53 -6.18 19.23
C LYS A 167 -25.88 -5.96 20.60
N ALA A 168 -24.65 -6.42 20.87
CA ALA A 168 -24.07 -6.36 22.22
C ALA A 168 -23.14 -5.16 22.50
N ALA A 169 -22.89 -4.26 21.53
CA ALA A 169 -21.97 -3.13 21.71
C ALA A 169 -22.65 -1.77 22.02
N ALA A 170 -23.98 -1.72 22.20
CA ALA A 170 -24.73 -0.46 22.35
C ALA A 170 -25.30 -0.18 23.76
N GLU A 171 -24.98 -1.00 24.78
CA GLU A 171 -25.61 -0.88 26.11
C GLU A 171 -24.66 -0.72 27.31
N ALA A 172 -23.37 -0.45 27.09
CA ALA A 172 -22.38 -0.33 28.17
C ALA A 172 -21.88 1.11 28.45
N LEU A 173 -22.61 2.15 28.04
CA LEU A 173 -22.28 3.56 28.28
C LEU A 173 -23.48 4.34 28.84
N LYS A 174 -24.03 3.85 29.96
CA LYS A 174 -24.91 4.59 30.85
C LYS A 174 -24.62 4.11 32.26
N ASP A 175 -23.72 4.81 32.95
CA ASP A 175 -23.68 4.98 34.42
C ASP A 175 -22.28 5.45 34.81
N ALA A 176 -22.07 6.78 34.79
CA ALA A 176 -20.97 7.43 35.48
C ALA A 176 -21.57 8.26 36.63
N PRO A 177 -21.12 8.09 37.90
CA PRO A 177 -21.61 8.92 38.98
C PRO A 177 -20.87 10.26 39.03
N GLU A 178 -21.65 11.32 39.16
CA GLU A 178 -21.22 12.68 39.48
C GLU A 178 -20.46 12.71 40.82
N MET A 179 -19.29 13.35 40.86
CA MET A 179 -18.64 13.75 42.11
C MET A 179 -18.69 15.27 42.26
N GLU A 180 -19.38 15.71 43.30
CA GLU A 180 -19.37 17.09 43.80
C GLU A 180 -18.10 17.41 44.62
N PRO A 181 -17.73 18.70 44.76
CA PRO A 181 -16.48 19.12 45.37
C PRO A 181 -16.58 19.23 46.89
N GLY A 182 -15.55 18.75 47.59
CA GLY A 182 -15.39 18.90 49.04
C GLY A 182 -14.17 19.76 49.38
N ASP A 183 -14.43 20.85 50.08
CA ASP A 183 -13.51 21.85 50.62
C ASP A 183 -12.70 21.38 51.86
N GLU A 184 -11.56 22.07 52.08
CA GLU A 184 -10.79 22.26 53.35
C GLU A 184 -10.09 21.04 54.00
N GLN A 185 -8.91 21.09 54.65
CA GLN A 185 -8.07 22.15 55.23
C GLN A 185 -6.66 21.57 55.61
N LYS A 186 -5.63 22.44 55.61
CA LYS A 186 -4.40 22.53 56.45
C LYS A 186 -3.75 21.27 57.07
N ASP A 187 -2.43 21.11 56.91
CA ASP A 187 -1.44 21.60 57.90
C ASP A 187 0.03 21.45 57.45
N ALA A 188 0.91 22.16 58.16
CA ALA A 188 2.30 22.47 57.89
C ALA A 188 3.32 21.30 57.86
N SER A 189 4.37 21.44 57.05
CA SER A 189 5.75 21.13 57.47
C SER A 189 6.80 21.86 56.62
N LYS A 190 7.73 22.51 57.32
CA LYS A 190 8.99 23.11 56.85
C LYS A 190 9.99 21.99 56.57
N GLU A 191 10.77 22.09 55.48
CA GLU A 191 12.23 21.88 55.53
C GLU A 191 12.97 22.32 54.25
N SER A 192 14.12 22.96 54.49
CA SER A 192 15.32 23.19 53.66
C SER A 192 15.19 23.48 52.16
N SER A 193 15.44 24.74 51.81
CA SER A 193 15.97 25.17 50.52
C SER A 193 17.50 25.06 50.52
N GLU A 194 18.04 24.13 49.73
CA GLU A 194 19.43 24.14 49.27
C GLU A 194 19.44 24.38 47.75
N ASP A 195 20.43 25.16 47.33
CA ASP A 195 20.61 25.72 46.00
C ASP A 195 20.63 24.66 44.88
N ALA A 196 19.56 24.62 44.08
CA ALA A 196 19.56 23.95 42.78
C ALA A 196 19.96 24.97 41.70
N GLN A 197 21.12 24.76 41.09
CA GLN A 197 21.53 25.47 39.88
C GLN A 197 20.47 25.25 38.78
N PRO A 198 20.17 26.27 37.95
CA PRO A 198 19.27 26.10 36.82
C PRO A 198 19.85 25.03 35.91
N ALA A 199 19.09 23.95 35.70
CA ALA A 199 19.39 22.95 34.69
C ALA A 199 19.49 23.68 33.35
N GLU A 200 20.63 23.57 32.67
CA GLU A 200 20.78 24.02 31.30
C GLU A 200 19.67 23.37 30.47
N GLU A 201 18.85 24.21 29.83
CA GLU A 201 17.84 23.72 28.90
C GLU A 201 18.56 22.84 27.87
N PRO A 202 18.07 21.60 27.64
CA PRO A 202 18.67 20.75 26.63
C PRO A 202 18.64 21.51 25.29
N PRO A 203 19.72 21.44 24.49
CA PRO A 203 19.77 22.14 23.22
C PRO A 203 18.55 21.76 22.39
N GLU A 204 17.84 22.76 21.88
CA GLU A 204 16.72 22.54 20.96
C GLU A 204 17.24 21.64 19.82
N PRO A 205 16.54 20.55 19.49
CA PRO A 205 16.96 19.68 18.41
C PRO A 205 17.04 20.51 17.13
N GLU A 206 18.21 20.55 16.51
CA GLU A 206 18.38 21.16 15.20
C GLU A 206 17.42 20.46 14.25
N THR A 207 16.46 21.20 13.71
CA THR A 207 15.56 20.71 12.69
C THR A 207 16.38 20.62 11.41
N GLU A 208 16.88 19.43 11.09
CA GLU A 208 17.48 19.19 9.77
C GLU A 208 16.38 19.39 8.72
N ASP A 209 16.57 20.41 7.87
CA ASP A 209 15.69 20.64 6.73
C ASP A 209 15.75 19.42 5.80
N ILE A 210 14.64 18.68 5.71
CA ILE A 210 14.52 17.52 4.83
C ILE A 210 14.62 18.00 3.37
N ASP A 211 15.60 17.48 2.62
CA ASP A 211 15.76 17.77 1.21
C ASP A 211 14.72 17.00 0.37
N PHE A 212 13.70 17.73 -0.09
CA PHE A 212 12.63 17.19 -0.93
C PHE A 212 12.94 17.21 -2.44
N THR A 213 14.14 17.61 -2.86
CA THR A 213 14.48 17.78 -4.29
C THR A 213 14.23 16.51 -5.11
N ALA A 214 14.54 15.33 -4.54
CA ALA A 214 14.27 14.04 -5.18
C ALA A 214 12.76 13.74 -5.29
N CYS A 215 11.97 14.16 -4.30
CA CYS A 215 10.52 13.98 -4.30
C CYS A 215 9.86 14.89 -5.35
N GLU A 216 10.31 16.14 -5.43
CA GLU A 216 9.79 17.15 -6.34
C GLU A 216 10.10 16.83 -7.82
N SER A 217 11.25 16.21 -8.10
CA SER A 217 11.61 15.81 -9.47
C SER A 217 10.69 14.70 -10.02
N GLN A 218 10.09 13.90 -9.15
CA GLN A 218 9.14 12.82 -9.47
C GLN A 218 7.70 13.15 -9.03
N ALA A 219 7.42 14.41 -8.70
CA ALA A 219 6.12 14.82 -8.18
C ALA A 219 4.93 14.42 -9.07
N PRO A 220 4.97 14.57 -10.41
CA PRO A 220 3.86 14.14 -11.26
C PRO A 220 3.54 12.65 -11.12
N GLN A 221 4.55 11.78 -11.15
CA GLN A 221 4.41 10.33 -11.03
C GLN A 221 3.89 9.93 -9.65
N ARG A 222 4.40 10.55 -8.58
CA ARG A 222 3.93 10.31 -7.20
C ARG A 222 2.47 10.71 -7.01
N VAL A 223 2.06 11.85 -7.56
CA VAL A 223 0.65 12.28 -7.52
C VAL A 223 -0.24 11.29 -8.27
N ALA A 224 0.14 10.90 -9.49
CA ALA A 224 -0.63 9.93 -10.27
C ALA A 224 -0.71 8.56 -9.56
N ALA A 225 0.40 8.06 -9.02
CA ALA A 225 0.45 6.81 -8.27
C ALA A 225 -0.45 6.83 -7.03
N SER A 226 -0.37 7.92 -6.24
CA SER A 226 -1.22 8.10 -5.07
C SER A 226 -2.70 8.18 -5.45
N PHE A 227 -3.04 8.95 -6.50
CA PHE A 227 -4.43 9.07 -6.95
C PHE A 227 -4.97 7.76 -7.50
N LEU A 228 -4.16 6.95 -8.20
CA LEU A 228 -4.53 5.60 -8.62
C LEU A 228 -4.92 4.73 -7.42
N SER A 229 -4.14 4.78 -6.34
CA SER A 229 -4.45 4.09 -5.09
C SER A 229 -5.74 4.60 -4.44
N LEU A 230 -5.98 5.92 -4.44
CA LEU A 230 -7.20 6.51 -3.87
C LEU A 230 -8.47 6.10 -4.63
N ILE A 231 -8.39 5.97 -5.96
CA ILE A 231 -9.53 5.55 -6.77
C ILE A 231 -9.65 4.02 -6.88
N ALA A 232 -8.80 3.23 -6.23
CA ALA A 232 -8.83 1.77 -6.28
C ALA A 232 -10.04 1.21 -5.54
N ASN A 233 -11.19 1.14 -6.23
CA ASN A 233 -12.43 0.58 -5.71
C ASN A 233 -13.31 0.07 -6.87
N PRO A 234 -14.29 -0.82 -6.62
CA PRO A 234 -15.11 -1.41 -7.69
C PRO A 234 -15.89 -0.41 -8.55
N SER A 235 -16.17 0.80 -8.06
CA SER A 235 -16.88 1.84 -8.84
C SER A 235 -16.01 2.43 -9.96
N SER A 236 -14.69 2.27 -9.86
CA SER A 236 -13.70 2.78 -10.82
C SER A 236 -13.44 1.86 -12.02
N VAL A 237 -14.22 0.78 -12.17
CA VAL A 237 -14.06 -0.23 -13.24
C VAL A 237 -14.05 0.38 -14.64
N ALA A 238 -14.78 1.48 -14.85
CA ALA A 238 -14.83 2.18 -16.12
C ALA A 238 -13.48 2.79 -16.56
N TYR A 239 -12.55 2.99 -15.63
CA TYR A 239 -11.23 3.58 -15.90
C TYR A 239 -10.14 2.56 -16.20
N ILE A 240 -10.36 1.26 -15.94
CA ILE A 240 -9.39 0.20 -16.23
C ILE A 240 -8.88 0.29 -17.68
N PRO A 241 -9.73 0.39 -18.73
CA PRO A 241 -9.24 0.44 -20.10
C PRO A 241 -8.32 1.61 -20.37
N LEU A 242 -8.64 2.77 -19.80
CA LEU A 242 -7.88 3.99 -20.00
C LEU A 242 -6.48 3.90 -19.38
N ILE A 243 -6.40 3.38 -18.15
CA ILE A 243 -5.14 3.23 -17.41
C ILE A 243 -4.25 2.17 -18.05
N VAL A 244 -4.83 1.00 -18.39
CA VAL A 244 -4.08 -0.11 -18.99
C VAL A 244 -3.57 0.25 -20.38
N GLU A 245 -4.38 0.86 -21.24
CA GLU A 245 -3.92 1.26 -22.58
C GLU A 245 -2.85 2.34 -22.53
N LYS A 246 -2.93 3.26 -21.56
CA LYS A 246 -1.87 4.26 -21.37
C LYS A 246 -0.57 3.62 -20.91
N ALA A 247 -0.63 2.72 -19.93
CA ALA A 247 0.54 1.97 -19.48
C ALA A 247 1.09 1.06 -20.59
N ALA A 248 0.25 0.51 -21.47
CA ALA A 248 0.71 -0.30 -22.60
C ALA A 248 1.24 0.52 -23.79
N ALA A 249 1.20 1.85 -23.71
CA ALA A 249 1.77 2.75 -24.72
C ALA A 249 3.21 3.18 -24.37
N THR A 250 3.70 2.84 -23.17
CA THR A 250 5.08 3.11 -22.75
C THR A 250 6.04 2.04 -23.27
N ASN A 251 7.35 2.32 -23.30
CA ASN A 251 8.36 1.27 -23.47
C ASN A 251 8.76 0.68 -22.12
N VAL A 252 8.97 1.56 -21.13
CA VAL A 252 9.29 1.22 -19.75
C VAL A 252 8.35 2.02 -18.83
N LEU A 253 7.63 1.31 -17.98
CA LEU A 253 6.70 1.92 -17.04
C LEU A 253 7.48 2.54 -15.87
N ASP A 254 7.08 3.73 -15.44
CA ASP A 254 7.61 4.34 -14.22
C ASP A 254 7.30 3.46 -13.01
N PHE A 255 8.27 3.33 -12.10
CA PHE A 255 8.18 2.45 -10.93
C PHE A 255 6.97 2.76 -10.03
N TYR A 256 6.72 4.04 -9.71
CA TYR A 256 5.60 4.41 -8.85
C TYR A 256 4.26 4.14 -9.52
N ILE A 257 4.19 4.37 -10.84
CA ILE A 257 3.00 4.10 -11.63
C ILE A 257 2.76 2.59 -11.72
N GLU A 258 3.80 1.78 -11.96
CA GLU A 258 3.68 0.31 -11.99
C GLU A 258 3.11 -0.23 -10.68
N GLU A 259 3.71 0.13 -9.55
CA GLU A 259 3.27 -0.30 -8.22
C GLU A 259 1.83 0.14 -7.93
N ALA A 260 1.46 1.36 -8.31
CA ALA A 260 0.09 1.84 -8.14
C ALA A 260 -0.91 1.10 -9.02
N ILE A 261 -0.55 0.73 -10.26
CA ILE A 261 -1.42 -0.08 -11.14
C ILE A 261 -1.56 -1.51 -10.58
N ILE A 262 -0.49 -2.09 -10.03
CA ILE A 262 -0.51 -3.39 -9.33
C ILE A 262 -1.50 -3.35 -8.17
N GLY A 263 -1.60 -2.26 -7.41
CA GLY A 263 -2.62 -2.11 -6.37
C GLY A 263 -4.04 -1.83 -6.92
N PHE A 264 -4.14 -1.00 -7.96
CA PHE A 264 -5.41 -0.54 -8.53
C PHE A 264 -6.21 -1.65 -9.22
N LEU A 265 -5.57 -2.45 -10.09
CA LEU A 265 -6.28 -3.39 -10.95
C LEU A 265 -6.92 -4.57 -10.19
N PRO A 266 -6.24 -5.24 -9.24
CA PRO A 266 -6.85 -6.31 -8.45
C PRO A 266 -8.11 -5.85 -7.70
N VAL A 267 -8.07 -4.67 -7.09
CA VAL A 267 -9.18 -4.13 -6.30
C VAL A 267 -10.34 -3.71 -7.21
N THR A 268 -10.03 -2.94 -8.25
CA THR A 268 -11.04 -2.35 -9.15
C THR A 268 -11.65 -3.40 -10.07
N GLY A 269 -10.84 -4.33 -10.57
CA GLY A 269 -11.22 -5.39 -11.49
C GLY A 269 -11.77 -6.65 -10.82
N HIS A 270 -11.75 -6.74 -9.48
CA HIS A 270 -12.06 -7.97 -8.76
C HIS A 270 -13.37 -8.64 -9.19
N ASN A 271 -14.44 -7.86 -9.36
CA ASN A 271 -15.77 -8.37 -9.72
C ASN A 271 -16.09 -8.26 -11.23
N SER A 272 -15.14 -7.83 -12.06
CA SER A 272 -15.35 -7.59 -13.50
C SER A 272 -14.08 -7.80 -14.32
N PRO A 273 -13.49 -9.02 -14.32
CA PRO A 273 -12.23 -9.30 -15.01
C PRO A 273 -12.36 -9.39 -16.54
N ASP A 274 -13.57 -9.51 -17.09
CA ASP A 274 -13.84 -9.83 -18.51
C ASP A 274 -13.09 -8.93 -19.49
N TRP A 275 -13.02 -7.62 -19.20
CA TRP A 275 -12.30 -6.68 -20.06
C TRP A 275 -10.79 -6.96 -20.05
N MET A 276 -10.20 -7.17 -18.87
CA MET A 276 -8.77 -7.48 -18.73
C MET A 276 -8.40 -8.80 -19.41
N MET A 277 -9.25 -9.82 -19.27
CA MET A 277 -9.06 -11.11 -19.95
C MET A 277 -9.11 -10.96 -21.48
N SER A 278 -10.10 -10.24 -21.99
CA SER A 278 -10.24 -9.97 -23.42
C SER A 278 -9.07 -9.15 -23.96
N TRP A 279 -8.62 -8.16 -23.19
CA TRP A 279 -7.46 -7.34 -23.52
C TRP A 279 -6.19 -8.18 -23.61
N LEU A 280 -5.92 -9.03 -22.60
CA LEU A 280 -4.74 -9.89 -22.56
C LEU A 280 -4.74 -10.90 -23.71
N ASP A 281 -5.88 -11.51 -24.01
CA ASP A 281 -6.01 -12.45 -25.13
C ASP A 281 -5.71 -11.77 -26.47
N ASN A 282 -6.26 -10.58 -26.69
CA ASN A 282 -5.98 -9.78 -27.89
C ASN A 282 -4.50 -9.35 -27.98
N VAL A 283 -3.88 -8.99 -26.86
CA VAL A 283 -2.46 -8.58 -26.81
C VAL A 283 -1.54 -9.73 -27.19
N ILE A 284 -1.79 -10.94 -26.67
CA ILE A 284 -1.03 -12.15 -27.03
C ILE A 284 -1.06 -12.39 -28.55
N GLU A 285 -2.19 -12.10 -29.20
CA GLU A 285 -2.39 -12.32 -30.63
C GLU A 285 -1.83 -11.20 -31.52
N THR A 286 -1.85 -9.95 -31.05
CA THR A 286 -1.68 -8.77 -31.93
C THR A 286 -0.53 -7.84 -31.55
N ARG A 287 -0.03 -7.86 -30.31
CA ARG A 287 0.90 -6.85 -29.76
C ARG A 287 2.23 -7.48 -29.35
N GLY A 288 2.96 -8.00 -30.34
CA GLY A 288 4.29 -8.61 -30.12
C GLY A 288 5.34 -7.67 -29.51
N ASP A 289 5.12 -6.35 -29.60
CA ASP A 289 5.90 -5.30 -28.94
C ASP A 289 5.83 -5.37 -27.41
N LEU A 290 4.75 -5.91 -26.83
CA LEU A 290 4.54 -5.94 -25.39
C LEU A 290 5.12 -7.17 -24.68
N ARG A 291 5.85 -8.05 -25.39
CA ARG A 291 6.40 -9.29 -24.79
C ARG A 291 7.28 -9.06 -23.56
N ASN A 292 7.93 -7.91 -23.49
CA ASN A 292 8.87 -7.56 -22.41
C ASN A 292 8.30 -6.47 -21.51
N HIS A 293 7.07 -6.03 -21.78
CA HIS A 293 6.47 -4.89 -21.11
C HIS A 293 5.83 -5.33 -19.78
N ALA A 294 6.10 -4.58 -18.72
CA ALA A 294 5.65 -4.89 -17.36
C ALA A 294 4.11 -5.01 -17.24
N ILE A 295 3.38 -4.18 -17.99
CA ILE A 295 1.90 -4.20 -17.99
C ILE A 295 1.28 -5.60 -18.20
N ILE A 296 1.96 -6.52 -18.92
CA ILE A 296 1.45 -7.87 -19.12
C ILE A 296 1.35 -8.62 -17.79
N HIS A 297 2.41 -8.61 -16.97
CA HIS A 297 2.37 -9.30 -15.69
C HIS A 297 1.44 -8.61 -14.70
N VAL A 298 1.36 -7.29 -14.74
CA VAL A 298 0.46 -6.52 -13.88
C VAL A 298 -1.00 -6.92 -14.15
N VAL A 299 -1.39 -6.99 -15.44
CA VAL A 299 -2.73 -7.46 -15.83
C VAL A 299 -2.93 -8.94 -15.49
N MET A 300 -1.92 -9.80 -15.67
CA MET A 300 -2.01 -11.21 -15.26
C MET A 300 -2.28 -11.38 -13.77
N LEU A 301 -1.59 -10.62 -12.90
CA LEU A 301 -1.80 -10.65 -11.45
C LEU A 301 -3.22 -10.17 -11.08
N ALA A 302 -3.71 -9.12 -11.73
CA ALA A 302 -5.07 -8.64 -11.54
C ALA A 302 -6.12 -9.67 -11.97
N ILE A 303 -5.91 -10.33 -13.11
CA ILE A 303 -6.76 -11.45 -13.53
C ILE A 303 -6.68 -12.58 -12.50
N ALA A 304 -5.49 -13.02 -12.09
CA ALA A 304 -5.34 -14.14 -11.15
C ALA A 304 -6.05 -13.92 -9.81
N SER A 305 -6.13 -12.69 -9.33
CA SER A 305 -6.77 -12.30 -8.06
C SER A 305 -8.26 -11.96 -8.16
N ALA A 306 -8.82 -11.90 -9.38
CA ALA A 306 -10.22 -11.58 -9.58
C ALA A 306 -11.17 -12.75 -9.28
N ASN A 307 -12.44 -12.43 -9.07
CA ASN A 307 -13.52 -13.39 -8.95
C ASN A 307 -14.02 -13.80 -10.34
N HIS A 308 -13.74 -15.04 -10.72
CA HIS A 308 -14.06 -15.59 -12.05
C HIS A 308 -15.38 -16.35 -12.15
N ALA A 309 -16.26 -16.22 -11.16
CA ALA A 309 -17.55 -16.93 -11.13
C ALA A 309 -17.47 -18.45 -11.42
N GLY A 310 -16.33 -19.08 -11.10
CA GLY A 310 -16.08 -20.50 -11.30
C GLY A 310 -15.36 -20.90 -12.60
N ASP A 311 -15.04 -19.97 -13.51
CA ASP A 311 -14.26 -20.27 -14.73
C ASP A 311 -12.74 -20.25 -14.50
N THR A 312 -12.27 -21.00 -13.50
CA THR A 312 -10.82 -21.09 -13.22
C THR A 312 -10.07 -21.78 -14.35
N ALA A 313 -10.73 -22.64 -15.14
CA ALA A 313 -10.11 -23.38 -16.23
C ALA A 313 -9.76 -22.47 -17.44
N GLY A 314 -10.69 -21.61 -17.85
CA GLY A 314 -10.46 -20.64 -18.91
C GLY A 314 -9.37 -19.64 -18.53
N VAL A 315 -9.41 -19.16 -17.29
CA VAL A 315 -8.41 -18.25 -16.73
C VAL A 315 -7.03 -18.89 -16.69
N LEU A 316 -6.90 -20.11 -16.17
CA LEU A 316 -5.63 -20.84 -16.17
C LEU A 316 -5.06 -20.99 -17.59
N ALA A 317 -5.89 -21.36 -18.55
CA ALA A 317 -5.45 -21.51 -19.95
C ALA A 317 -4.93 -20.19 -20.53
N LEU A 318 -5.62 -19.06 -20.25
CA LEU A 318 -5.18 -17.73 -20.67
C LEU A 318 -3.85 -17.34 -20.01
N LEU A 319 -3.71 -17.52 -18.69
CA LEU A 319 -2.48 -17.17 -17.97
C LEU A 319 -1.28 -18.02 -18.41
N VAL A 320 -1.47 -19.30 -18.71
CA VAL A 320 -0.41 -20.15 -19.28
C VAL A 320 0.00 -19.66 -20.68
N ARG A 321 -0.95 -19.28 -21.54
CA ARG A 321 -0.65 -18.67 -22.84
C ARG A 321 0.11 -17.36 -22.70
N ALA A 322 -0.28 -16.51 -21.75
CA ALA A 322 0.40 -15.25 -21.47
C ALA A 322 1.84 -15.49 -20.97
N LEU A 323 2.04 -16.44 -20.05
CA LEU A 323 3.37 -16.85 -19.61
C LEU A 323 4.24 -17.30 -20.79
N ASP A 324 3.71 -18.07 -21.73
CA ASP A 324 4.45 -18.49 -22.92
C ASP A 324 4.80 -17.31 -23.84
N PHE A 325 3.92 -16.33 -23.95
CA PHE A 325 4.08 -15.13 -24.77
C PHE A 325 5.17 -14.17 -24.25
N MET A 326 5.22 -13.92 -22.94
CA MET A 326 6.16 -12.98 -22.31
C MET A 326 7.62 -13.40 -22.50
N GLU A 327 8.59 -12.49 -22.38
CA GLU A 327 10.01 -12.87 -22.29
C GLU A 327 10.42 -13.16 -20.85
N MET A 328 10.10 -12.25 -19.92
CA MET A 328 10.31 -12.43 -18.48
C MET A 328 9.27 -13.40 -17.91
N LYS A 329 9.73 -14.51 -17.33
CA LYS A 329 8.85 -15.62 -16.89
C LYS A 329 8.53 -15.59 -15.40
N ALA A 330 9.41 -15.05 -14.57
CA ALA A 330 9.24 -14.96 -13.11
C ALA A 330 7.87 -14.36 -12.70
N PRO A 331 7.48 -13.16 -13.19
CA PRO A 331 6.20 -12.56 -12.80
C PRO A 331 4.98 -13.38 -13.24
N GLY A 332 5.06 -14.06 -14.39
CA GLY A 332 3.99 -14.92 -14.88
C GLY A 332 3.80 -16.19 -14.02
N ALA A 333 4.87 -16.75 -13.46
CA ALA A 333 4.77 -17.86 -12.51
C ALA A 333 4.08 -17.44 -11.20
N ARG A 334 4.39 -16.23 -10.72
CA ARG A 334 3.71 -15.64 -9.55
C ARG A 334 2.20 -15.48 -9.78
N ALA A 335 1.79 -15.01 -10.96
CA ALA A 335 0.37 -14.92 -11.30
C ALA A 335 -0.34 -16.29 -11.33
N LEU A 336 0.33 -17.34 -11.83
CA LEU A 336 -0.21 -18.70 -11.78
C LEU A 336 -0.35 -19.23 -10.33
N ALA A 337 0.61 -18.91 -9.46
CA ALA A 337 0.53 -19.26 -8.05
C ALA A 337 -0.63 -18.52 -7.35
N GLN A 338 -0.78 -17.23 -7.65
CA GLN A 338 -1.86 -16.38 -7.12
C GLN A 338 -3.25 -16.88 -7.51
N LEU A 339 -3.42 -17.45 -8.71
CA LEU A 339 -4.68 -18.07 -9.14
C LEU A 339 -5.07 -19.25 -8.23
N GLY A 340 -4.11 -19.93 -7.61
CA GLY A 340 -4.34 -21.04 -6.68
C GLY A 340 -4.79 -22.36 -7.33
N ASP A 341 -4.78 -22.45 -8.67
CA ASP A 341 -5.20 -23.66 -9.37
C ASP A 341 -4.05 -24.67 -9.50
N GLN A 342 -4.16 -25.79 -8.79
CA GLN A 342 -3.16 -26.86 -8.78
C GLN A 342 -2.88 -27.46 -10.17
N ARG A 343 -3.79 -27.30 -11.13
CA ARG A 343 -3.58 -27.73 -12.52
C ARG A 343 -2.45 -26.95 -13.19
N ALA A 344 -1.97 -25.84 -12.64
CA ALA A 344 -0.79 -25.12 -13.11
C ALA A 344 0.53 -25.88 -12.86
N ILE A 345 0.59 -26.77 -11.85
CA ILE A 345 1.83 -27.46 -11.43
C ILE A 345 2.51 -28.19 -12.60
N PRO A 346 1.84 -29.06 -13.39
CA PRO A 346 2.50 -29.77 -14.48
C PRO A 346 3.12 -28.83 -15.52
N PHE A 347 2.49 -27.68 -15.80
CA PHE A 347 3.03 -26.70 -16.74
C PHE A 347 4.31 -26.05 -16.22
N LEU A 348 4.30 -25.61 -14.96
CA LEU A 348 5.46 -25.03 -14.29
C LEU A 348 6.62 -26.04 -14.22
N SER A 349 6.33 -27.28 -13.79
CA SER A 349 7.34 -28.35 -13.67
C SER A 349 7.95 -28.71 -15.02
N VAL A 350 7.13 -28.93 -16.06
CA VAL A 350 7.63 -29.26 -17.41
C VAL A 350 8.47 -28.13 -17.97
N ARG A 351 8.09 -26.87 -17.74
CA ARG A 351 8.86 -25.72 -18.19
C ARG A 351 10.20 -25.62 -17.46
N LEU A 352 10.22 -25.81 -16.15
CA LEU A 352 11.45 -25.82 -15.35
C LEU A 352 12.42 -26.91 -15.82
N GLN A 353 11.91 -28.11 -16.13
CA GLN A 353 12.71 -29.24 -16.62
C GLN A 353 13.24 -29.00 -18.05
N ASN A 354 12.41 -28.49 -18.95
CA ASN A 354 12.76 -28.32 -20.36
C ASN A 354 13.73 -27.16 -20.60
N TYR A 355 13.69 -26.12 -19.78
CA TYR A 355 14.47 -24.88 -19.96
C TYR A 355 15.48 -24.64 -18.83
N GLN A 356 15.80 -25.68 -18.03
CA GLN A 356 16.69 -25.55 -16.87
C GLN A 356 18.04 -24.86 -17.17
N SER A 357 18.58 -25.06 -18.38
CA SER A 357 19.83 -24.45 -18.84
C SER A 357 19.70 -23.00 -19.32
N GLU A 358 18.49 -22.51 -19.53
CA GLU A 358 18.21 -21.16 -20.06
C GLU A 358 17.59 -20.26 -18.99
N THR A 359 16.93 -20.84 -17.99
CA THR A 359 16.28 -20.13 -16.89
C THR A 359 17.27 -19.46 -15.94
N ASP A 360 17.22 -18.13 -15.78
CA ASP A 360 17.99 -17.40 -14.78
C ASP A 360 17.59 -17.79 -13.33
N GLU A 361 18.40 -17.36 -12.36
CA GLU A 361 18.23 -17.74 -10.95
C GLU A 361 16.89 -17.24 -10.37
N GLU A 362 16.52 -15.99 -10.66
CA GLU A 362 15.26 -15.40 -10.19
C GLU A 362 14.05 -16.16 -10.74
N THR A 363 14.01 -16.40 -12.05
CA THR A 363 12.96 -17.18 -12.68
C THR A 363 12.90 -18.60 -12.11
N TRP A 364 14.03 -19.24 -11.82
CA TRP A 364 14.03 -20.57 -11.20
C TRP A 364 13.38 -20.52 -9.80
N HIS A 365 13.77 -19.56 -8.96
CA HIS A 365 13.23 -19.43 -7.60
C HIS A 365 11.73 -19.13 -7.62
N GLU A 366 11.26 -18.24 -8.50
CA GLU A 366 9.83 -17.93 -8.64
C GLU A 366 9.01 -19.14 -9.10
N PHE A 367 9.51 -19.93 -10.06
CA PHE A 367 8.83 -21.15 -10.50
C PHE A 367 8.73 -22.18 -9.37
N THR A 368 9.80 -22.38 -8.61
CA THR A 368 9.79 -23.36 -7.52
C THR A 368 8.98 -22.91 -6.33
N SER A 369 8.98 -21.61 -6.02
CA SER A 369 8.08 -20.99 -5.05
C SER A 369 6.62 -21.21 -5.45
N ALA A 370 6.27 -20.90 -6.70
CA ALA A 370 4.92 -21.10 -7.25
C ALA A 370 4.47 -22.56 -7.16
N ILE A 371 5.32 -23.53 -7.54
CA ILE A 371 4.99 -24.96 -7.44
C ILE A 371 4.71 -25.36 -5.99
N ARG A 372 5.53 -24.90 -5.03
CA ARG A 372 5.35 -25.20 -3.60
C ARG A 372 4.07 -24.58 -3.04
N GLN A 373 3.77 -23.32 -3.40
CA GLN A 373 2.54 -22.63 -3.00
C GLN A 373 1.28 -23.36 -3.47
N LEU A 374 1.34 -23.99 -4.65
CA LEU A 374 0.25 -24.80 -5.18
C LEU A 374 0.19 -26.23 -4.59
N GLY A 375 1.07 -26.60 -3.65
CA GLY A 375 1.13 -27.92 -3.03
C GLY A 375 1.96 -28.97 -3.79
N GLY A 376 2.70 -28.55 -4.80
CA GLY A 376 3.64 -29.39 -5.53
C GLY A 376 4.95 -29.62 -4.77
N LYS A 377 5.76 -30.55 -5.27
CA LYS A 377 7.10 -30.84 -4.74
C LYS A 377 8.14 -30.52 -5.79
N VAL A 378 9.21 -29.86 -5.37
CA VAL A 378 10.42 -29.63 -6.16
C VAL A 378 11.56 -30.31 -5.43
N ASP A 379 12.30 -31.16 -6.12
CA ASP A 379 13.45 -31.85 -5.53
C ASP A 379 14.59 -30.82 -5.35
N PRO A 380 15.15 -30.64 -4.13
CA PRO A 380 16.31 -29.78 -3.93
C PRO A 380 17.51 -30.16 -4.81
N ALA A 381 17.62 -31.42 -5.23
CA ALA A 381 18.65 -31.88 -6.16
C ALA A 381 18.48 -31.32 -7.58
N GLU A 382 17.30 -30.78 -7.93
CA GLU A 382 17.04 -30.09 -9.19
C GLU A 382 17.54 -28.64 -9.19
N HIS A 383 18.06 -28.13 -8.07
CA HIS A 383 18.70 -26.81 -8.01
C HIS A 383 19.93 -26.79 -8.94
N PRO A 384 19.95 -25.92 -9.98
CA PRO A 384 21.04 -25.90 -10.93
C PRO A 384 22.36 -25.57 -10.25
N ALA A 385 23.36 -26.43 -10.42
CA ALA A 385 24.69 -26.25 -9.81
C ALA A 385 25.39 -24.95 -10.25
N ARG A 386 24.92 -24.29 -11.31
CA ARG A 386 25.44 -23.02 -11.81
C ARG A 386 25.08 -21.79 -10.98
N PHE A 387 24.15 -21.92 -10.04
CA PHE A 387 23.74 -20.85 -9.13
C PHE A 387 24.54 -20.89 -7.80
N HIS A 388 25.54 -21.78 -7.71
CA HIS A 388 26.50 -21.88 -6.61
C HIS A 388 27.89 -21.54 -7.11
#